data_AF-A0A9X3BLX8-F1
#
_entry.id   AF-A0A9X3BLX8-F1
#
_cell.length_a   1.000
_cell.length_b   1.000
_cell.length_c   1.000
_cell.angle_alpha   90.00
_cell.angle_beta   90.00
_cell.angle_gamma   90.00
#
_symmetry.space_group_name_H-M   'P 1'
#
loop_
_entity.id
_entity.type
_entity.pdbx_description
1 polymer ?
#
loop_
_entity_poly.entity_id
_entity_poly.type
_entity_poly.pdbx_seq_one_letter_code
_entity_poly.pdbx_strand_id
1 'polypeptide(L)'
;MRLTNDCYLVTLRFDSGVEHYFRDGERWAKVTARGRRMPATAEQVMNHLLPALAGVKPGIAVDVRHRDLNDDAGRLLDELRGEASADGQCGVSP
;
A
#
# COMPACT_ATOMS: atom_id res chain seq x y z
N MET A 1 -10.40 -0.98 19.09
CA MET A 1 -9.78 -1.14 17.76
C MET A 1 -10.13 0.06 16.92
N ARG A 2 -9.14 0.79 16.41
CA ARG A 2 -9.40 1.95 15.53
C ARG A 2 -9.69 1.42 14.13
N LEU A 3 -10.94 1.51 13.68
CA LEU A 3 -11.32 1.08 12.32
C LEU A 3 -11.00 2.15 11.26
N THR A 4 -10.04 3.03 11.53
CA THR A 4 -9.68 4.12 10.65
C THR A 4 -8.78 3.59 9.52
N ASN A 5 -8.96 4.14 8.31
CA ASN A 5 -8.29 3.67 7.10
C ASN A 5 -6.75 3.77 7.16
N ASP A 6 -6.20 4.50 8.12
CA ASP A 6 -4.76 4.65 8.37
C ASP A 6 -4.11 3.46 9.09
N CYS A 7 -4.91 2.53 9.60
CA CYS A 7 -4.43 1.34 10.29
C CYS A 7 -4.32 0.10 9.39
N TYR A 8 -4.66 0.20 8.10
CA TYR A 8 -4.68 -0.95 7.20
C TYR A 8 -3.52 -0.94 6.20
N LEU A 9 -2.91 -2.11 6.01
CA LEU A 9 -2.08 -2.43 4.87
C LEU A 9 -2.88 -3.34 3.94
N VAL A 10 -3.12 -2.85 2.73
CA VAL A 10 -3.78 -3.60 1.67
C VAL A 10 -2.72 -4.12 0.72
N THR A 11 -2.67 -5.43 0.53
CA THR A 11 -1.74 -6.11 -0.37
C THR A 11 -2.50 -6.77 -1.49
N LEU A 12 -2.21 -6.37 -2.72
CA LEU A 12 -2.71 -7.00 -3.93
C LEU A 12 -1.58 -7.84 -4.52
N ARG A 13 -1.83 -9.15 -4.65
CA ARG A 13 -0.90 -10.10 -5.26
C ARG A 13 -1.42 -10.46 -6.65
N PHE A 14 -0.56 -10.24 -7.62
CA PHE A 14 -0.75 -10.62 -9.02
C PHE A 14 0.30 -11.67 -9.37
N ASP A 15 0.13 -12.36 -10.49
CA ASP A 15 1.17 -13.25 -11.03
C ASP A 15 2.48 -12.50 -11.34
N SER A 16 2.37 -11.21 -11.68
CA SER A 16 3.50 -10.35 -12.02
C SER A 16 4.18 -9.70 -10.80
N GLY A 17 3.69 -9.94 -9.58
CA GLY A 17 4.28 -9.38 -8.36
C GLY A 17 3.25 -8.88 -7.34
N VAL A 18 3.75 -8.11 -6.36
CA VAL A 18 2.95 -7.64 -5.22
C VAL A 18 2.89 -6.13 -5.22
N GLU A 19 1.71 -5.57 -5.00
CA GLU A 19 1.51 -4.15 -4.80
C GLU A 19 0.92 -3.89 -3.42
N HIS A 20 1.34 -2.79 -2.79
CA HIS A 20 0.85 -2.37 -1.50
C HIS A 20 0.11 -1.05 -1.60
N TYR A 21 -1.00 -0.94 -0.89
CA TYR A 21 -1.77 0.27 -0.74
C TYR A 21 -1.95 0.58 0.74
N PHE A 22 -1.70 1.83 1.11
CA PHE A 22 -1.84 2.28 2.49
C PHE A 22 -2.12 3.77 2.54
N ARG A 23 -2.68 4.23 3.67
CA ARG A 23 -2.82 5.65 3.94
C ARG A 23 -1.46 6.21 4.38
N ASP A 24 -1.05 7.31 3.77
CA ASP A 24 0.08 8.10 4.22
C ASP A 24 -0.38 9.55 4.43
N GLY A 25 -0.47 9.95 5.70
CA GLY A 25 -1.12 11.20 6.09
C GLY A 25 -2.53 11.33 5.49
N GLU A 26 -2.75 12.39 4.73
CA GLU A 26 -4.03 12.68 4.08
C GLU A 26 -4.19 12.08 2.67
N ARG A 27 -3.22 11.30 2.20
CA ARG A 27 -3.25 10.70 0.85
C ARG A 27 -3.16 9.19 0.92
N TRP A 28 -3.63 8.53 -0.14
CA TRP A 28 -3.31 7.12 -0.32
C TRP A 28 -2.00 7.01 -1.09
N ALA A 29 -1.21 6.02 -0.74
CA ALA A 29 -0.01 5.64 -1.46
C ALA A 29 -0.19 4.25 -2.03
N LYS A 30 0.36 4.06 -3.22
CA LYS A 30 0.56 2.77 -3.86
C LYS A 30 2.06 2.53 -3.96
N VAL A 31 2.53 1.36 -3.54
CA VAL A 31 3.87 0.87 -3.84
C VAL A 31 3.74 -0.27 -4.83
N THR A 32 4.35 -0.10 -6.00
CA THR A 32 4.33 -1.08 -7.08
C THR A 32 5.25 -2.26 -6.79
N ALA A 33 5.12 -3.36 -7.54
CA ALA A 33 6.02 -4.52 -7.45
C ALA A 33 7.51 -4.19 -7.70
N ARG A 34 7.81 -3.02 -8.28
CA ARG A 34 9.18 -2.53 -8.50
C ARG A 34 9.67 -1.60 -7.38
N GLY A 35 8.94 -1.50 -6.27
CA GLY A 35 9.27 -0.60 -5.15
C GLY A 35 8.93 0.88 -5.41
N ARG A 36 8.46 1.24 -6.61
CA ARG A 36 8.10 2.64 -6.89
C ARG A 36 6.84 3.03 -6.14
N ARG A 37 6.92 4.14 -5.39
CA ARG A 37 5.80 4.76 -4.69
C ARG A 37 5.08 5.78 -5.56
N MET A 38 3.75 5.76 -5.55
CA MET A 38 2.88 6.62 -6.34
C MET A 38 1.70 7.09 -5.50
N PRO A 39 1.25 8.36 -5.65
CA PRO A 39 0.02 8.81 -5.00
C PRO A 39 -1.19 8.07 -5.60
N ALA A 40 -2.19 7.83 -4.78
CA ALA A 40 -3.47 7.26 -5.16
C ALA A 40 -4.62 8.00 -4.47
N THR A 41 -5.81 7.90 -5.05
CA THR A 41 -7.07 8.28 -4.41
C THR A 41 -7.75 7.08 -3.76
N ALA A 42 -8.64 7.31 -2.78
CA ALA A 42 -9.41 6.23 -2.17
C ALA A 42 -10.23 5.45 -3.21
N GLU A 43 -10.79 6.16 -4.19
CA GLU A 43 -11.54 5.57 -5.31
C GLU A 43 -10.64 4.67 -6.17
N GLN A 44 -9.42 5.10 -6.48
CA GLN A 44 -8.46 4.25 -7.21
C GLN A 44 -8.08 3.00 -6.42
N VAL A 45 -7.89 3.11 -5.11
CA VAL A 45 -7.65 1.93 -4.26
C VAL A 45 -8.84 0.98 -4.35
N MET A 46 -10.06 1.48 -4.20
CA MET A 46 -11.28 0.68 -4.28
C MET A 46 -11.44 0.01 -5.64
N ASN A 47 -11.26 0.76 -6.73
CA ASN A 47 -11.38 0.24 -8.10
C ASN A 47 -10.36 -0.87 -8.40
N HIS A 48 -9.19 -0.87 -7.76
CA HIS A 48 -8.23 -1.97 -7.87
C HIS A 48 -8.58 -3.18 -7.00
N LEU A 49 -9.25 -2.98 -5.87
CA LEU A 49 -9.68 -4.05 -4.97
C LEU A 49 -10.94 -4.77 -5.44
N LEU A 50 -11.91 -4.03 -5.99
CA LEU A 50 -13.21 -4.56 -6.38
C LEU A 50 -13.13 -5.80 -7.27
N PRO A 51 -12.28 -5.87 -8.31
CA PRO A 51 -12.18 -7.08 -9.14
C PRO A 51 -11.69 -8.32 -8.38
N ALA A 52 -10.80 -8.12 -7.40
CA ALA A 52 -10.27 -9.20 -6.57
C ALA A 52 -11.32 -9.69 -5.57
N LEU A 53 -12.00 -8.75 -4.90
CA LEU A 53 -13.05 -9.05 -3.92
C LEU A 53 -14.28 -9.69 -4.56
N ALA A 54 -14.64 -9.27 -5.78
CA ALA A 54 -15.75 -9.84 -6.52
C ALA A 54 -15.41 -11.20 -7.18
N GLY A 55 -14.13 -11.63 -7.13
CA GLY A 55 -13.69 -12.88 -7.75
C GLY A 55 -13.80 -12.90 -9.28
N VAL A 56 -13.98 -11.75 -9.93
CA VAL A 56 -14.19 -11.65 -11.39
C VAL A 56 -12.89 -11.71 -12.18
N LYS A 57 -11.75 -11.40 -11.55
CA LYS A 57 -10.43 -11.43 -12.19
C LYS A 57 -9.57 -12.56 -11.60
N PRO A 58 -9.32 -13.64 -12.36
CA PRO A 58 -8.43 -14.70 -11.90
C PRO A 58 -6.99 -14.18 -11.79
N GLY A 59 -6.19 -14.81 -10.92
CA GLY A 59 -4.78 -14.45 -10.71
C GLY A 59 -4.56 -13.17 -9.88
N ILE A 60 -5.62 -12.67 -9.21
CA ILE A 60 -5.49 -11.61 -8.21
C ILE A 60 -5.95 -12.13 -6.86
N ALA A 61 -5.06 -12.04 -5.86
CA ALA A 61 -5.41 -12.23 -4.47
C ALA A 61 -5.29 -10.90 -3.71
N VAL A 62 -6.18 -10.70 -2.75
CA VAL A 62 -6.18 -9.54 -1.87
C VAL A 62 -5.99 -9.99 -0.43
N ASP A 63 -5.11 -9.31 0.29
CA ASP A 63 -4.87 -9.50 1.72
C ASP A 63 -4.94 -8.14 2.41
N VAL A 64 -5.80 -8.00 3.40
CA VAL A 64 -6.02 -6.75 4.14
C VAL A 64 -5.70 -7.01 5.60
N ARG A 65 -4.63 -6.39 6.09
CA ARG A 65 -4.17 -6.57 7.47
C ARG A 65 -4.27 -5.28 8.25
N HIS A 66 -4.68 -5.40 9.50
CA HIS A 66 -4.72 -4.29 10.44
C HIS A 66 -3.39 -4.24 11.22
N ARG A 67 -2.75 -3.07 11.26
CA ARG A 67 -1.46 -2.81 11.93
C ARG A 67 -1.44 -3.36 13.35
N ASP A 68 -2.41 -2.95 14.17
CA ASP A 68 -2.40 -3.28 15.60
C ASP A 68 -2.80 -4.74 15.90
N LEU A 69 -3.21 -5.51 14.88
CA LEU A 69 -3.58 -6.93 15.02
C LEU A 69 -2.57 -7.87 14.36
N ASN A 70 -1.57 -7.33 13.66
CA ASN A 70 -0.60 -8.09 12.92
C ASN A 70 0.74 -7.35 12.92
N ASP A 71 1.66 -7.80 13.78
CA ASP A 71 2.95 -7.14 13.99
C ASP A 71 3.78 -7.02 12.70
N ASP A 72 3.74 -8.03 11.83
CA ASP A 72 4.41 -8.00 10.52
C ASP A 72 3.84 -6.91 9.62
N ALA A 73 2.51 -6.81 9.55
CA ALA A 73 1.84 -5.77 8.77
C ALA A 73 2.16 -4.38 9.33
N GLY A 74 2.30 -4.25 10.65
CA GLY A 74 2.68 -3.00 11.26
C GLY A 74 4.10 -2.58 10.93
N ARG A 75 5.08 -3.49 11.07
CA ARG A 75 6.47 -3.23 10.67
C ARG A 75 6.57 -2.84 9.19
N LEU A 76 5.93 -3.59 8.31
CA LEU A 76 5.96 -3.32 6.87
C LEU A 76 5.29 -1.99 6.53
N LEU A 77 4.16 -1.67 7.17
CA LEU A 77 3.48 -0.39 6.97
C LEU A 77 4.36 0.79 7.40
N ASP A 78 5.07 0.67 8.51
CA ASP A 78 5.98 1.71 9.00
C ASP A 78 7.23 1.85 8.11
N GLU A 79 7.80 0.75 7.61
CA GLU A 79 8.88 0.73 6.62
C GLU A 79 8.48 1.46 5.33
N LEU A 80 7.35 1.07 4.72
CA LEU A 80 6.85 1.66 3.48
C LEU A 80 6.54 3.16 3.63
N ARG A 81 6.17 3.60 4.84
CA ARG A 81 5.99 5.02 5.17
C ARG A 81 7.33 5.74 5.31
N GLY A 82 8.29 5.12 5.99
CA GLY A 82 9.62 5.66 6.24
C GLY A 82 10.46 5.86 4.98
N GLU A 83 10.37 4.94 4.00
CA GLU A 83 11.12 5.02 2.73
C GLU A 83 10.84 6.31 1.93
N ALA A 84 9.65 6.91 2.04
CA ALA A 84 9.36 8.18 1.35
C ALA A 84 10.11 9.39 1.92
N SER A 85 10.72 9.29 3.10
CA SER A 85 11.50 10.37 3.67
C SER A 85 12.95 10.39 3.13
N ALA A 86 13.41 9.33 2.46
CA ALA A 86 14.79 9.22 1.97
C ALA A 86 15.00 9.78 0.55
N ASP A 87 13.95 9.89 -0.27
CA ASP A 87 14.04 10.37 -1.67
C ASP A 87 14.05 11.92 -1.81
N GLY A 88 14.21 12.65 -0.70
CA GLY A 88 14.21 14.13 -0.67
C GLY A 88 15.59 14.80 -0.73
N GLN A 89 16.69 14.06 -0.78
CA GLN A 89 18.06 14.62 -0.77
C GLN A 89 18.93 13.99 -1.87
N CYS A 90 18.62 14.30 -3.12
CA CYS A 90 19.60 14.19 -4.19
C CYS A 90 19.53 15.44 -5.06
N GLY A 91 20.37 16.41 -4.75
CA GLY A 91 20.42 17.67 -5.51
C GLY A 91 21.14 18.83 -4.84
N VAL A 92 22.27 18.60 -4.16
CA VAL A 92 23.27 19.67 -4.02
C VAL A 92 24.62 19.08 -4.38
N SER A 93 25.23 19.62 -5.42
CA SER A 93 26.62 19.40 -5.80
C SER A 93 27.11 20.70 -6.47
N PRO A 94 28.43 20.95 -6.38
CA PRO A 94 29.02 22.14 -5.77
C PRO A 94 29.11 23.37 -6.67
#